data_AF-A0A0S7CV58-F1
#
_entry.id   AF-A0A0S7CV58-F1
#
_cell.length_a   1.000
_cell.length_b   1.000
_cell.length_c   1.000
_cell.angle_alpha   90.00
_cell.angle_beta   90.00
_cell.angle_gamma   90.00
#
_symmetry.space_group_name_H-M   'P 1'
#
loop_
_entity.id
_entity.type
_entity.pdbx_description
1 polymer ?
#
loop_
_entity_poly.entity_id
_entity_poly.type
_entity_poly.pdbx_seq_one_letter_code
_entity_poly.pdbx_strand_id
1 'polypeptide(L)'
;MALTLDPKTTVVQNNSAMGRVEDINDSAVTEEWVDGSINGIVGDTTIGYFLANMFGIVTPALHSSETIVYDNTFTVASSTLPPSLTFARSNPVRSQRFAMGTLTDLEIDIKQNDWVQFTATVTAKSGTVSTETVAYTANNLFTSKHVTIKTAANLAGLAGATALQAKSLKLKISRKAERFTPLGGIDPVSFDPNAWGVTGTIVTRYTDTTLEDIAFANTAQAMSIAIVNTDVTIGTSAKPSLIFTAPQVRLDPQTLDNKLEQTLSATYNFHAELNTTAGYMLQAVLTNLQNGYAHA
;
A
#
# COMPACT_ATOMS: atom_id res chain seq x y z
N MET A 1 8.93 5.51 -12.04
CA MET A 1 8.84 4.46 -11.01
C MET A 1 10.22 3.85 -10.87
N ALA A 2 10.73 3.75 -9.64
CA ALA A 2 12.01 3.13 -9.32
C ALA A 2 11.74 1.78 -8.66
N LEU A 3 12.46 0.74 -9.09
CA LEU A 3 12.40 -0.61 -8.54
C LEU A 3 13.80 -0.98 -8.04
N THR A 4 13.93 -1.21 -6.75
CA THR A 4 15.14 -1.80 -6.15
C THR A 4 14.80 -3.22 -5.72
N LEU A 5 15.64 -4.18 -6.10
CA LEU A 5 15.50 -5.60 -5.75
C LEU A 5 16.90 -6.15 -5.54
N ASP A 6 17.20 -6.42 -4.27
CA ASP A 6 18.51 -6.84 -3.81
C ASP A 6 18.47 -8.30 -3.37
N PRO A 7 19.34 -9.18 -3.93
CA PRO A 7 19.44 -10.55 -3.50
C PRO A 7 20.00 -10.61 -2.08
N LYS A 8 19.43 -11.49 -1.26
CA LYS A 8 19.88 -11.76 0.10
C LYS A 8 20.03 -13.26 0.29
N THR A 9 21.02 -13.62 1.10
CA THR A 9 21.36 -15.02 1.38
C THR A 9 21.64 -15.20 2.86
N THR A 10 21.15 -16.29 3.46
CA THR A 10 21.60 -16.73 4.79
C THR A 10 22.78 -17.68 4.61
N VAL A 11 23.87 -17.46 5.35
CA VAL A 11 25.07 -18.30 5.30
C VAL A 11 25.37 -18.83 6.70
N VAL A 12 25.59 -20.14 6.81
CA VAL A 12 26.05 -20.78 8.04
C VAL A 12 27.54 -21.02 7.95
N GLN A 13 28.26 -20.56 8.98
CA GLN A 13 29.70 -20.73 9.09
C GLN A 13 30.02 -22.00 9.90
N ASN A 14 31.02 -22.75 9.45
CA ASN A 14 31.54 -23.91 10.15
C ASN A 14 32.67 -23.48 11.08
N ASN A 15 32.36 -23.34 12.37
CA ASN A 15 33.32 -22.97 13.43
C ASN A 15 34.20 -24.14 13.90
N SER A 16 34.31 -25.23 13.13
CA SER A 16 35.27 -26.30 13.42
C SER A 16 36.66 -25.88 12.98
N ALA A 17 37.29 -25.00 13.76
CA ALA A 17 38.70 -24.66 13.66
C ALA A 17 39.53 -25.94 13.91
N MET A 18 40.10 -26.52 12.85
CA MET A 18 40.83 -27.80 12.86
C MET A 18 42.16 -27.71 13.64
N GLY A 19 42.13 -27.32 14.92
CA GLY A 19 43.30 -27.09 15.76
C GLY A 19 44.14 -25.87 15.35
N ARG A 20 43.56 -24.91 14.61
CA ARG A 20 44.22 -23.67 14.17
C ARG A 20 43.68 -22.44 14.90
N VAL A 21 44.38 -21.32 14.79
CA VAL A 21 44.03 -20.04 15.45
C VAL A 21 42.82 -19.37 14.76
N GLU A 22 42.59 -19.68 13.48
CA GLU A 22 41.42 -19.23 12.75
C GLU A 22 40.16 -20.02 13.16
N ASP A 23 39.09 -19.29 13.52
CA ASP A 23 37.85 -19.85 14.09
C ASP A 23 36.91 -20.51 13.06
N ILE A 24 37.07 -20.21 11.76
CA ILE A 24 36.12 -20.61 10.71
C ILE A 24 36.84 -21.40 9.61
N ASN A 25 36.27 -22.54 9.23
CA ASN A 25 36.82 -23.45 8.22
C ASN A 25 36.05 -23.43 6.90
N ASP A 26 34.73 -23.30 6.95
CA ASP A 26 33.88 -23.33 5.75
C ASP A 26 32.60 -22.51 5.95
N SER A 27 31.87 -22.22 4.89
CA SER A 27 30.60 -21.50 4.95
C SER A 27 29.66 -21.94 3.83
N ALA A 28 28.41 -22.26 4.17
CA ALA A 28 27.41 -22.73 3.21
C ALA A 28 26.18 -21.82 3.19
N VAL A 29 25.65 -21.55 2.00
CA VAL A 29 24.38 -20.81 1.82
C VAL A 29 23.22 -21.73 2.16
N THR A 30 22.34 -21.29 3.06
CA THR A 30 21.18 -22.06 3.53
C THR A 30 19.86 -21.55 2.99
N GLU A 31 19.79 -20.28 2.58
CA GLU A 31 18.57 -19.67 2.04
C GLU A 31 18.90 -18.53 1.07
N GLU A 32 18.12 -18.35 0.01
CA GLU A 32 18.21 -17.23 -0.93
C GLU A 32 16.84 -16.60 -1.18
N TRP A 33 16.76 -15.26 -1.16
CA TRP A 33 15.55 -14.51 -1.49
C TRP A 33 15.89 -13.12 -2.02
N VAL A 34 14.86 -12.35 -2.39
CA VAL A 34 15.02 -10.98 -2.85
C VAL A 34 14.09 -10.07 -2.05
N ASP A 35 14.65 -9.02 -1.47
CA ASP A 35 13.90 -7.94 -0.83
C ASP A 35 14.11 -6.63 -1.61
N GLY A 36 13.13 -5.75 -1.57
CA GLY A 36 13.23 -4.50 -2.28
C GLY A 36 12.10 -3.52 -2.05
N SER A 37 12.13 -2.42 -2.79
CA SER A 37 11.11 -1.39 -2.74
C SER A 37 10.75 -0.88 -4.13
N ILE A 38 9.48 -0.52 -4.30
CA ILE A 38 8.94 0.09 -5.52
C ILE A 38 8.38 1.45 -5.15
N ASN A 39 8.96 2.50 -5.74
CA ASN A 39 8.56 3.87 -5.47
C ASN A 39 8.09 4.54 -6.77
N GLY A 40 7.00 5.29 -6.71
CA GLY A 40 6.45 5.93 -7.89
C GLY A 40 5.34 6.92 -7.61
N ILE A 41 4.84 7.52 -8.69
CA ILE A 41 3.64 8.36 -8.67
C ILE A 41 2.44 7.43 -8.84
N VAL A 42 1.38 7.67 -8.06
CA VAL A 42 0.14 6.91 -8.16
C VAL A 42 -0.54 7.22 -9.49
N GLY A 43 -0.71 6.17 -10.29
CA GLY A 43 -1.50 6.18 -11.52
C GLY A 43 -2.70 5.25 -11.39
N ASP A 44 -3.80 5.63 -12.03
CA ASP A 44 -5.09 4.94 -12.01
C ASP A 44 -5.05 3.46 -12.40
N THR A 45 -4.12 3.03 -13.27
CA THR A 45 -4.01 1.63 -13.68
C THR A 45 -3.00 0.86 -12.83
N THR A 46 -1.81 1.43 -12.61
CA THR A 46 -0.70 0.76 -11.92
C THR A 46 -0.96 0.47 -10.45
N ILE A 47 -1.64 1.38 -9.74
CA ILE A 47 -1.88 1.21 -8.29
C ILE A 47 -2.78 0.00 -8.00
N GLY A 48 -3.67 -0.35 -8.93
CA GLY A 48 -4.58 -1.47 -8.78
C GLY A 48 -3.87 -2.82 -8.64
N TYR A 49 -2.73 -3.05 -9.29
CA TYR A 49 -1.96 -4.29 -9.09
C TYR A 49 -1.39 -4.39 -7.67
N PHE A 50 -0.88 -3.29 -7.11
CA PHE A 50 -0.37 -3.28 -5.73
C PHE A 50 -1.51 -3.42 -4.71
N LEU A 51 -2.65 -2.77 -4.95
CA LEU A 51 -3.85 -2.94 -4.11
C LEU A 51 -4.36 -4.37 -4.17
N ALA A 52 -4.40 -4.98 -5.35
CA ALA A 52 -4.78 -6.36 -5.52
C ALA A 52 -3.84 -7.27 -4.68
N ASN A 53 -2.52 -7.05 -4.73
CA ASN A 53 -1.56 -7.87 -3.97
C ASN A 53 -1.62 -7.65 -2.45
N MET A 54 -2.07 -6.48 -2.00
CA MET A 54 -2.25 -6.23 -0.58
C MET A 54 -3.57 -6.88 -0.13
N PHE A 55 -4.69 -6.52 -0.75
CA PHE A 55 -6.04 -6.93 -0.33
C PHE A 55 -6.39 -8.39 -0.72
N GLY A 56 -6.04 -8.83 -1.92
CA GLY A 56 -6.20 -10.22 -2.39
C GLY A 56 -7.54 -10.59 -3.03
N ILE A 57 -8.59 -9.79 -2.81
CA ILE A 57 -9.87 -9.92 -3.55
C ILE A 57 -10.10 -8.64 -4.34
N VAL A 58 -10.43 -8.81 -5.62
CA VAL A 58 -10.84 -7.73 -6.54
C VAL A 58 -12.17 -8.09 -7.17
N THR A 59 -13.16 -7.25 -6.95
CA THR A 59 -14.49 -7.41 -7.55
C THR A 59 -14.74 -6.25 -8.51
N PRO A 60 -14.52 -6.41 -9.82
CA PRO A 60 -14.85 -5.38 -10.80
C PRO A 60 -16.37 -5.32 -11.00
N ALA A 61 -16.90 -4.11 -11.01
CA ALA A 61 -18.27 -3.83 -11.41
C ALA A 61 -18.29 -2.72 -12.46
N LEU A 62 -19.29 -2.69 -13.32
CA LEU A 62 -19.46 -1.61 -14.28
C LEU A 62 -19.82 -0.33 -13.53
N HIS A 63 -19.09 0.77 -13.80
CA HIS A 63 -19.42 2.06 -13.22
C HIS A 63 -20.81 2.49 -13.70
N SER A 64 -21.58 3.09 -12.79
CA SER A 64 -22.97 3.45 -13.07
C SER A 64 -23.08 4.30 -14.33
N SER A 65 -23.97 3.91 -15.25
CA SER A 65 -24.22 4.61 -16.52
C SER A 65 -23.05 4.64 -17.52
N GLU A 66 -22.01 3.82 -17.33
CA GLU A 66 -20.90 3.65 -18.25
C GLU A 66 -20.89 2.24 -18.86
N THR A 67 -20.18 2.04 -19.98
CA THR A 67 -20.05 0.72 -20.65
C THR A 67 -18.63 0.17 -20.67
N ILE A 68 -17.64 1.03 -20.45
CA ILE A 68 -16.20 0.70 -20.52
C ILE A 68 -15.43 1.10 -19.26
N VAL A 69 -16.10 1.71 -18.28
CA VAL A 69 -15.50 2.15 -17.01
C VAL A 69 -15.91 1.18 -15.91
N TYR A 70 -14.96 0.77 -15.09
CA TYR A 70 -15.13 -0.21 -14.03
C TYR A 70 -14.76 0.37 -12.67
N ASP A 71 -15.56 0.05 -11.66
CA ASP A 71 -15.26 0.22 -10.26
C ASP A 71 -14.65 -1.07 -9.72
N ASN A 72 -13.34 -1.08 -9.52
CA ASN A 72 -12.61 -2.19 -8.96
C ASN A 72 -12.61 -2.07 -7.43
N THR A 73 -13.41 -2.92 -6.78
CA THR A 73 -13.50 -2.94 -5.31
C THR A 73 -12.51 -3.95 -4.73
N PHE A 74 -11.62 -3.48 -3.87
CA PHE A 74 -10.61 -4.28 -3.18
C PHE A 74 -11.02 -4.55 -1.74
N THR A 75 -11.05 -5.83 -1.37
CA THR A 75 -11.39 -6.29 -0.01
C THR A 75 -10.37 -7.32 0.47
N VAL A 76 -10.15 -7.38 1.79
CA VAL A 76 -9.14 -8.27 2.38
C VAL A 76 -9.57 -9.74 2.25
N ALA A 77 -8.71 -10.56 1.65
CA ALA A 77 -8.85 -12.00 1.60
C ALA A 77 -8.39 -12.64 2.92
N SER A 78 -9.29 -13.38 3.59
CA SER A 78 -8.97 -14.17 4.79
C SER A 78 -8.28 -15.51 4.46
N SER A 79 -7.42 -15.52 3.43
CA SER A 79 -6.68 -16.71 2.98
C SER A 79 -5.35 -16.84 3.75
N THR A 80 -4.95 -18.08 4.01
CA THR A 80 -3.62 -18.42 4.55
C THR A 80 -2.51 -18.29 3.52
N LEU A 81 -2.84 -18.28 2.22
CA LEU A 81 -1.89 -17.94 1.16
C LEU A 81 -2.07 -16.47 0.78
N PRO A 82 -1.01 -15.65 0.80
CA PRO A 82 -1.09 -14.28 0.35
C PRO A 82 -1.22 -14.27 -1.18
N PRO A 83 -1.99 -13.33 -1.73
CA PRO A 83 -1.94 -13.07 -3.16
C PRO A 83 -0.49 -12.72 -3.56
N SER A 84 -0.04 -13.27 -4.68
CA SER A 84 1.32 -13.06 -5.16
C SER A 84 1.32 -12.37 -6.52
N LEU A 85 2.42 -11.68 -6.83
CA LEU A 85 2.69 -11.07 -8.12
C LEU A 85 4.09 -11.44 -8.57
N THR A 86 4.25 -11.67 -9.86
CA THR A 86 5.59 -11.80 -10.46
C THR A 86 6.11 -10.42 -10.84
N PHE A 87 7.24 -10.02 -10.25
CA PHE A 87 7.92 -8.79 -10.61
C PHE A 87 8.94 -9.05 -11.72
N ALA A 88 8.98 -8.19 -12.73
CA ALA A 88 9.95 -8.28 -13.80
C ALA A 88 10.86 -7.03 -13.78
N ARG A 89 12.18 -7.24 -13.80
CA ARG A 89 13.18 -6.18 -13.95
C ARG A 89 13.85 -6.37 -15.30
N SER A 90 13.84 -5.33 -16.13
CA SER A 90 14.51 -5.33 -17.43
C SER A 90 15.54 -4.21 -17.49
N ASN A 91 16.82 -4.58 -17.52
CA ASN A 91 17.94 -3.65 -17.69
C ASN A 91 18.72 -4.02 -18.96
N PRO A 92 19.49 -3.08 -19.56
CA PRO A 92 20.28 -3.36 -20.77
C PRO A 92 21.24 -4.54 -20.66
N VAL A 93 21.61 -4.92 -19.44
CA VAL A 93 22.56 -6.00 -19.14
C VAL A 93 21.84 -7.34 -18.91
N ARG A 94 20.67 -7.34 -18.26
CA ARG A 94 19.95 -8.56 -17.89
C ARG A 94 18.48 -8.25 -17.57
N SER A 95 17.60 -9.16 -18.00
CA SER A 95 16.20 -9.19 -17.58
C SER A 95 15.91 -10.41 -16.70
N GLN A 96 15.17 -10.20 -15.62
CA GLN A 96 14.87 -11.20 -14.60
C GLN A 96 13.42 -11.12 -14.13
N ARG A 97 12.82 -12.27 -13.86
CA ARG A 97 11.51 -12.41 -13.20
C ARG A 97 11.68 -12.96 -11.80
N PHE A 98 11.01 -12.31 -10.85
CA PHE A 98 10.97 -12.65 -9.44
C PHE A 98 9.56 -13.15 -9.15
N ALA A 99 9.41 -14.48 -9.06
CA ALA A 99 8.14 -15.12 -8.82
C ALA A 99 7.72 -14.99 -7.35
N MET A 100 6.42 -15.16 -7.10
CA MET A 100 5.83 -15.16 -5.76
C MET A 100 6.16 -13.91 -4.94
N GLY A 101 6.18 -12.75 -5.59
CA GLY A 101 6.36 -11.48 -4.91
C GLY A 101 5.15 -11.12 -4.08
N THR A 102 5.38 -10.84 -2.80
CA THR A 102 4.35 -10.38 -1.86
C THR A 102 4.74 -9.01 -1.34
N LEU A 103 3.74 -8.12 -1.23
CA LEU A 103 3.91 -6.81 -0.63
C LEU A 103 3.77 -6.90 0.88
N THR A 104 4.78 -6.42 1.59
CA THR A 104 4.77 -6.33 3.05
C THR A 104 4.14 -5.03 3.52
N ASP A 105 4.51 -3.92 2.87
CA ASP A 105 4.03 -2.58 3.20
C ASP A 105 3.66 -1.84 1.92
N LEU A 106 2.56 -1.08 1.96
CA LEU A 106 2.18 -0.11 0.95
C LEU A 106 1.91 1.22 1.66
N GLU A 107 2.77 2.20 1.39
CA GLU A 107 2.63 3.58 1.86
C GLU A 107 2.16 4.48 0.72
N ILE A 108 1.16 5.30 0.98
CA ILE A 108 0.68 6.36 0.09
C ILE A 108 0.97 7.68 0.80
N ASP A 109 1.80 8.49 0.16
CA ASP A 109 2.28 9.78 0.64
C ASP A 109 1.65 10.90 -0.20
N ILE A 110 0.91 11.76 0.48
CA ILE A 110 0.25 12.93 -0.10
C ILE A 110 0.77 14.17 0.63
N LYS A 111 1.41 15.07 -0.13
CA LYS A 111 1.94 16.33 0.38
C LYS A 111 1.38 17.50 -0.43
N GLN A 112 1.17 18.63 0.22
CA GLN A 112 0.76 19.86 -0.45
C GLN A 112 1.73 20.23 -1.57
N ASN A 113 1.19 20.62 -2.73
CA ASN A 113 1.94 21.02 -3.93
C ASN A 113 2.80 19.92 -4.57
N ASP A 114 2.56 18.66 -4.22
CA ASP A 114 3.26 17.52 -4.83
C ASP A 114 2.27 16.55 -5.50
N TRP A 115 2.84 15.59 -6.23
CA TRP A 115 2.15 14.42 -6.75
C TRP A 115 1.84 13.44 -5.63
N VAL A 116 0.79 12.63 -5.81
CA VAL A 116 0.52 11.51 -4.90
C VAL A 116 1.56 10.42 -5.17
N GLN A 117 2.39 10.13 -4.17
CA GLN A 117 3.46 9.13 -4.27
C GLN A 117 3.08 7.85 -3.54
N PHE A 118 3.60 6.72 -3.99
CA PHE A 118 3.52 5.46 -3.27
C PHE A 118 4.90 4.83 -3.11
N THR A 119 5.05 4.10 -2.01
CA THR A 119 6.21 3.29 -1.66
C THR A 119 5.70 1.92 -1.28
N ALA A 120 6.11 0.88 -1.99
CA ALA A 120 5.69 -0.49 -1.74
C ALA A 120 6.91 -1.37 -1.44
N THR A 121 6.94 -2.02 -0.28
CA THR A 121 8.03 -2.94 0.10
C THR A 121 7.68 -4.35 -0.35
N VAL A 122 8.58 -4.96 -1.11
CA VAL A 122 8.39 -6.26 -1.78
C VAL A 122 9.37 -7.28 -1.22
N THR A 123 8.89 -8.50 -1.01
CA THR A 123 9.73 -9.70 -0.85
C THR A 123 9.31 -10.73 -1.90
N ALA A 124 10.27 -11.36 -2.57
CA ALA A 124 10.03 -12.32 -3.63
C ALA A 124 11.08 -13.45 -3.66
N LYS A 125 10.85 -14.46 -4.50
CA LYS A 125 11.86 -15.49 -4.80
C LYS A 125 13.06 -14.93 -5.56
N SER A 126 14.15 -15.69 -5.58
CA SER A 126 15.32 -15.43 -6.40
C SER A 126 14.92 -15.28 -7.89
N GLY A 127 15.58 -14.33 -8.57
CA GLY A 127 15.19 -13.92 -9.92
C GLY A 127 15.71 -14.85 -11.01
N THR A 128 14.80 -15.42 -11.81
CA THR A 128 15.16 -16.25 -12.98
C THR A 128 15.36 -15.39 -14.23
N VAL A 129 16.35 -15.72 -15.06
CA VAL A 129 16.63 -15.00 -16.32
C VAL A 129 15.42 -15.13 -17.27
N SER A 130 15.04 -14.02 -17.88
CA SER A 130 13.86 -13.91 -18.75
C SER A 130 14.11 -12.90 -19.86
N THR A 131 13.23 -12.87 -20.87
CA THR A 131 13.22 -11.85 -21.91
C THR A 131 11.92 -11.06 -21.79
N GLU A 132 12.02 -9.79 -21.43
CA GLU A 132 10.87 -8.91 -21.28
C GLU A 132 10.85 -7.88 -22.40
N THR A 133 9.66 -7.61 -22.94
CA THR A 133 9.45 -6.46 -23.82
C THR A 133 8.79 -5.36 -23.01
N VAL A 134 9.49 -4.24 -22.81
CA VAL A 134 8.96 -3.11 -22.04
C VAL A 134 7.95 -2.35 -22.90
N ALA A 135 6.70 -2.26 -22.44
CA ALA A 135 5.68 -1.41 -23.03
C ALA A 135 5.33 -0.28 -22.07
N TYR A 136 5.13 0.92 -22.61
CA TYR A 136 4.68 2.07 -21.84
C TYR A 136 3.18 2.26 -22.04
N THR A 137 2.43 2.24 -20.94
CA THR A 137 1.01 2.58 -20.93
C THR A 137 0.84 3.96 -20.32
N ALA A 138 0.02 4.79 -20.96
CA ALA A 138 -0.37 6.08 -20.38
C ALA A 138 -1.32 5.84 -19.20
N ASN A 139 -0.97 6.37 -18.03
CA ASN A 139 -1.81 6.34 -16.84
C ASN A 139 -2.29 7.74 -16.48
N ASN A 140 -3.47 7.82 -15.88
CA ASN A 140 -3.97 9.07 -15.30
C ASN A 140 -3.33 9.25 -13.92
N LEU A 141 -2.56 10.33 -13.79
CA LEU A 141 -1.80 10.64 -12.59
C LEU A 141 -2.62 11.48 -11.62
N PHE A 142 -2.34 11.36 -10.32
CA PHE A 142 -3.02 12.13 -9.28
C PHE A 142 -2.09 13.16 -8.63
N THR A 143 -2.63 14.35 -8.38
CA THR A 143 -1.92 15.45 -7.70
C THR A 143 -2.62 15.82 -6.40
N SER A 144 -1.93 16.56 -5.52
CA SER A 144 -2.48 17.02 -4.24
C SER A 144 -3.81 17.79 -4.34
N LYS A 145 -4.12 18.44 -5.48
CA LYS A 145 -5.41 19.13 -5.69
C LYS A 145 -6.62 18.20 -5.82
N HIS A 146 -6.38 16.91 -6.06
CA HIS A 146 -7.42 15.90 -6.30
C HIS A 146 -7.86 15.18 -5.02
N VAL A 147 -7.25 15.49 -3.88
CA VAL A 147 -7.42 14.74 -2.63
C VAL A 147 -8.42 15.42 -1.73
N THR A 148 -9.38 14.64 -1.22
CA THR A 148 -10.36 15.08 -0.24
C THR A 148 -10.42 14.06 0.91
N ILE A 149 -10.37 14.55 2.14
CA ILE A 149 -10.44 13.71 3.35
C ILE A 149 -11.68 14.10 4.11
N LYS A 150 -12.50 13.13 4.51
CA LYS A 150 -13.68 13.35 5.33
C LYS A 150 -13.68 12.40 6.51
N THR A 151 -14.17 12.89 7.65
CA THR A 151 -14.40 12.10 8.87
C THR A 151 -15.83 12.31 9.34
N ALA A 152 -16.48 11.24 9.80
CA ALA A 152 -17.85 11.29 10.32
C ALA A 152 -18.02 10.28 11.46
N ALA A 153 -19.05 10.44 12.28
CA ALA A 153 -19.32 9.50 13.37
C ALA A 153 -19.58 8.07 12.87
N ASN A 154 -20.21 7.92 11.69
CA ASN A 154 -20.55 6.64 11.08
C ASN A 154 -20.42 6.71 9.55
N LEU A 155 -20.36 5.54 8.89
CA LEU A 155 -20.21 5.43 7.44
C LEU A 155 -21.29 6.20 6.64
N ALA A 156 -22.54 6.18 7.10
CA ALA A 156 -23.64 6.94 6.49
C ALA A 156 -23.45 8.47 6.55
N GLY A 157 -22.71 8.96 7.55
CA GLY A 157 -22.43 10.39 7.73
C GLY A 157 -21.36 10.92 6.79
N LEU A 158 -20.55 10.06 6.16
CA LEU A 158 -19.45 10.48 5.28
C LEU A 158 -19.93 11.27 4.05
N ALA A 159 -21.13 10.96 3.54
CA ALA A 159 -21.70 11.66 2.39
C ALA A 159 -21.93 13.16 2.69
N GLY A 160 -22.40 13.48 3.90
CA GLY A 160 -22.66 14.85 4.36
C GLY A 160 -21.50 15.52 5.09
N ALA A 161 -20.39 14.81 5.32
CA ALA A 161 -19.26 15.34 6.09
C ALA A 161 -18.47 16.39 5.29
N THR A 162 -18.03 17.43 6.00
CA THR A 162 -17.16 18.48 5.48
C THR A 162 -15.75 17.93 5.26
N ALA A 163 -15.10 18.35 4.17
CA ALA A 163 -13.73 17.96 3.90
C ALA A 163 -12.75 18.65 4.87
N LEU A 164 -11.83 17.87 5.44
CA LEU A 164 -10.76 18.37 6.29
C LEU A 164 -9.70 19.10 5.46
N GLN A 165 -9.26 20.26 5.95
CA GLN A 165 -8.14 21.00 5.35
C GLN A 165 -6.81 20.42 5.83
N ALA A 166 -6.39 19.31 5.20
CA ALA A 166 -5.10 18.67 5.47
C ALA A 166 -3.97 19.24 4.60
N LYS A 167 -2.80 19.43 5.20
CA LYS A 167 -1.55 19.78 4.50
C LYS A 167 -0.83 18.55 3.96
N SER A 168 -0.90 17.44 4.69
CA SER A 168 -0.32 16.17 4.26
C SER A 168 -1.06 15.00 4.89
N LEU A 169 -1.05 13.88 4.18
CA LEU A 169 -1.61 12.61 4.60
C LEU A 169 -0.62 11.50 4.22
N LYS A 170 -0.29 10.65 5.18
CA LYS A 170 0.39 9.38 4.96
C LYS A 170 -0.55 8.26 5.36
N LEU A 171 -0.82 7.34 4.44
CA LEU A 171 -1.56 6.11 4.71
C LEU A 171 -0.62 4.93 4.52
N LYS A 172 -0.49 4.07 5.54
CA LYS A 172 0.30 2.85 5.50
C LYS A 172 -0.62 1.64 5.67
N ILE A 173 -0.54 0.72 4.73
CA ILE A 173 -1.19 -0.57 4.77
C ILE A 173 -0.09 -1.63 4.92
N SER A 174 -0.11 -2.39 6.01
CA SER A 174 0.90 -3.39 6.31
C SER A 174 0.28 -4.78 6.38
N ARG A 175 0.84 -5.71 5.61
CA ARG A 175 0.59 -7.15 5.69
C ARG A 175 1.94 -7.84 5.78
N LYS A 176 2.44 -8.01 7.01
CA LYS A 176 3.71 -8.71 7.19
C LYS A 176 3.58 -10.13 6.66
N ALA A 177 4.60 -10.62 5.98
CA ALA A 177 4.67 -12.00 5.53
C ALA A 177 5.93 -12.65 6.12
N GLU A 178 5.76 -13.82 6.73
CA GLU A 178 6.88 -14.65 7.19
C GLU A 178 7.28 -15.62 6.09
N ARG A 179 8.58 -15.89 5.98
CA ARG A 179 9.11 -16.80 4.97
C ARG A 179 9.16 -18.21 5.53
N PHE A 180 8.64 -19.17 4.79
CA PHE A 180 8.79 -20.57 5.11
C PHE A 180 9.73 -21.25 4.09
N THR A 181 10.90 -21.66 4.57
CA THR A 181 11.86 -22.46 3.82
C THR A 181 11.93 -23.87 4.45
N PRO A 182 11.46 -24.93 3.77
CA PRO A 182 11.55 -26.28 4.28
C PRO A 182 12.99 -26.82 4.23
N LEU A 183 13.30 -27.78 5.11
CA LEU A 183 14.59 -28.47 5.10
C LEU A 183 14.78 -29.20 3.75
N GLY A 184 15.91 -28.93 3.09
CA GLY A 184 16.25 -29.50 1.78
C GLY A 184 15.97 -28.58 0.57
N GLY A 185 15.54 -27.33 0.81
CA GLY A 185 15.41 -26.30 -0.22
C GLY A 185 16.20 -25.04 0.13
N ILE A 186 16.65 -24.30 -0.89
CA ILE A 186 17.38 -23.03 -0.75
C ILE A 186 16.44 -21.84 -0.99
N ASP A 187 15.42 -22.00 -1.84
CA ASP A 187 14.41 -20.96 -2.10
C ASP A 187 13.21 -21.07 -1.13
N PRO A 188 12.63 -19.93 -0.69
CA PRO A 188 11.42 -19.94 0.13
C PRO A 188 10.25 -20.56 -0.64
N VAL A 189 9.51 -21.48 -0.02
CA VAL A 189 8.39 -22.19 -0.69
C VAL A 189 7.09 -21.41 -0.56
N SER A 190 6.86 -20.77 0.57
CA SER A 190 5.70 -19.92 0.82
C SER A 190 6.06 -18.68 1.64
N PHE A 191 5.19 -17.67 1.50
CA PHE A 191 5.15 -16.51 2.36
C PHE A 191 3.84 -16.59 3.14
N ASP A 192 3.88 -16.69 4.46
CA ASP A 192 2.68 -16.82 5.29
C ASP A 192 2.26 -15.45 5.83
N PRO A 193 1.00 -15.01 5.62
CA PRO A 193 0.57 -13.68 5.99
C PRO A 193 0.30 -13.59 7.49
N ASN A 194 0.89 -12.58 8.12
CA ASN A 194 0.67 -12.20 9.51
C ASN A 194 -0.47 -11.18 9.64
N ALA A 195 -0.64 -10.63 10.85
CA ALA A 195 -1.63 -9.61 11.16
C ALA A 195 -1.62 -8.45 10.15
N TRP A 196 -2.82 -8.13 9.67
CA TRP A 196 -3.09 -7.02 8.77
C TRP A 196 -3.35 -5.75 9.58
N GLY A 197 -2.66 -4.67 9.24
CA GLY A 197 -2.75 -3.38 9.94
C GLY A 197 -2.85 -2.22 8.96
N VAL A 198 -3.62 -1.20 9.33
CA VAL A 198 -3.68 0.07 8.60
C VAL A 198 -3.45 1.19 9.60
N THR A 199 -2.42 1.98 9.34
CA THR A 199 -2.07 3.16 10.12
C THR A 199 -1.90 4.35 9.21
N GLY A 200 -1.96 5.56 9.77
CA GLY A 200 -1.60 6.74 9.01
C GLY A 200 -1.43 7.96 9.88
N THR A 201 -1.01 9.04 9.22
CA THR A 201 -0.73 10.32 9.85
C THR A 201 -1.35 11.42 9.01
N ILE A 202 -2.11 12.30 9.66
CA ILE A 202 -2.72 13.48 9.05
C ILE A 202 -2.15 14.71 9.70
N VAL A 203 -1.65 15.64 8.89
CA VAL A 203 -1.26 16.98 9.35
C VAL A 203 -2.30 17.95 8.85
N THR A 204 -3.02 18.59 9.77
CA THR A 204 -4.03 19.59 9.47
C THR A 204 -3.61 20.95 9.99
N ARG A 205 -4.19 22.01 9.44
CA ARG A 205 -4.12 23.33 10.08
C ARG A 205 -4.98 23.28 11.33
N TYR A 206 -4.42 23.67 12.47
CA TYR A 206 -5.19 23.73 13.70
C TYR A 206 -6.11 24.95 13.67
N THR A 207 -7.39 24.72 13.39
CA THR A 207 -8.43 25.74 13.33
C THR A 207 -9.60 25.46 14.26
N ASP A 208 -9.73 24.22 14.74
CA ASP A 208 -10.87 23.72 15.48
C ASP A 208 -10.42 22.63 16.47
N THR A 209 -11.07 22.54 17.63
CA THR A 209 -10.80 21.57 18.70
C THR A 209 -11.60 20.27 18.52
N THR A 210 -12.52 20.20 17.56
CA THR A 210 -13.36 19.01 17.34
C THR A 210 -12.57 17.71 17.15
N LEU A 211 -11.48 17.73 16.39
CA LEU A 211 -10.61 16.56 16.22
C LEU A 211 -9.79 16.22 17.48
N GLU A 212 -9.45 17.23 18.27
CA GLU A 212 -8.78 17.07 19.56
C GLU A 212 -9.72 16.40 20.57
N ASP A 213 -10.96 16.88 20.69
CA ASP A 213 -11.98 16.32 21.57
C ASP A 213 -12.28 14.86 21.22
N ILE A 214 -12.37 14.53 19.93
CA ILE A 214 -12.57 13.16 19.44
C ILE A 214 -11.37 12.26 19.79
N ALA A 215 -10.14 12.76 19.61
CA ALA A 215 -8.91 12.02 19.94
C ALA A 215 -8.80 11.77 21.45
N PHE A 216 -9.08 12.77 22.29
CA PHE A 216 -9.08 12.62 23.74
C PHE A 216 -10.21 11.72 24.26
N ALA A 217 -11.40 11.83 23.67
CA ALA A 217 -12.53 10.96 24.01
C ALA A 217 -12.38 9.54 23.44
N ASN A 218 -11.34 9.28 22.65
CA ASN A 218 -11.09 8.01 21.97
C ASN A 218 -12.34 7.50 21.24
N THR A 219 -13.03 8.42 20.55
CA THR A 219 -14.29 8.12 19.87
C THR A 219 -14.00 7.57 18.48
N ALA A 220 -14.57 6.41 18.16
CA ALA A 220 -14.49 5.83 16.83
C ALA A 220 -15.13 6.77 15.79
N GLN A 221 -14.44 6.97 14.66
CA GLN A 221 -14.94 7.73 13.52
C GLN A 221 -14.81 6.89 12.24
N ALA A 222 -15.72 7.08 11.30
CA ALA A 222 -15.53 6.64 9.92
C ALA A 222 -14.69 7.68 9.16
N MET A 223 -13.79 7.22 8.30
CA MET A 223 -12.92 8.08 7.49
C MET A 223 -12.94 7.65 6.03
N SER A 224 -13.03 8.63 5.12
CA SER A 224 -12.85 8.42 3.69
C SER A 224 -11.76 9.32 3.14
N ILE A 225 -10.85 8.75 2.36
CA ILE A 225 -9.83 9.46 1.60
C ILE A 225 -10.17 9.25 0.12
N ALA A 226 -10.69 10.27 -0.54
CA ALA A 226 -11.07 10.22 -1.94
C ALA A 226 -10.11 11.05 -2.78
N ILE A 227 -9.46 10.40 -3.75
CA ILE A 227 -8.56 10.99 -4.73
C ILE A 227 -9.27 10.93 -6.08
N VAL A 228 -9.75 12.08 -6.58
CA VAL A 228 -10.55 12.14 -7.82
C VAL A 228 -9.90 13.11 -8.79
N ASN A 229 -9.42 12.59 -9.92
CA ASN A 229 -8.86 13.46 -10.96
C ASN A 229 -9.99 14.02 -11.84
N THR A 230 -10.39 15.25 -11.55
CA THR A 230 -11.47 15.95 -12.26
C THR A 230 -11.05 16.46 -13.65
N ASP A 231 -9.74 16.58 -13.92
CA ASP A 231 -9.21 17.14 -15.17
C ASP A 231 -9.35 16.17 -16.36
N VAL A 232 -9.49 14.86 -16.08
CA VAL A 232 -9.60 13.82 -17.11
C VAL A 232 -10.97 13.17 -17.04
N THR A 233 -11.63 13.01 -18.18
CA THR A 233 -12.85 12.21 -18.29
C THR A 233 -12.51 10.85 -18.87
N ILE A 234 -13.01 9.79 -18.24
CA ILE A 234 -12.97 8.41 -18.74
C ILE A 234 -14.38 7.97 -19.10
N GLY A 235 -14.53 7.20 -20.18
CA GLY A 235 -15.86 6.84 -20.68
C GLY A 235 -16.63 8.06 -21.20
N THR A 236 -17.89 8.18 -20.79
CA THR A 236 -18.78 9.27 -21.21
C THR A 236 -18.68 10.49 -20.30
N SER A 237 -18.64 10.31 -18.98
CA SER A 237 -18.60 11.39 -18.00
C SER A 237 -17.86 11.03 -16.70
N ALA A 238 -17.46 9.77 -16.51
CA ALA A 238 -16.78 9.33 -15.31
C ALA A 238 -15.37 9.93 -15.17
N LYS A 239 -14.86 9.91 -13.94
CA LYS A 239 -13.55 10.47 -13.58
C LYS A 239 -12.70 9.37 -12.93
N PRO A 240 -11.40 9.26 -13.27
CA PRO A 240 -10.54 8.28 -12.61
C PRO A 240 -10.43 8.64 -11.13
N SER A 241 -10.68 7.66 -10.27
CA SER A 241 -10.75 7.88 -8.83
C SER A 241 -10.18 6.72 -8.02
N LEU A 242 -9.59 7.04 -6.87
CA LEU A 242 -9.15 6.08 -5.86
C LEU A 242 -9.71 6.53 -4.51
N ILE A 243 -10.58 5.71 -3.94
CA ILE A 243 -11.27 6.00 -2.69
C ILE A 243 -10.95 4.92 -1.67
N PHE A 244 -10.35 5.32 -0.55
CA PHE A 244 -10.18 4.48 0.62
C PHE A 244 -11.25 4.80 1.65
N THR A 245 -12.01 3.78 2.07
CA THR A 245 -13.05 3.91 3.09
C THR A 245 -12.72 3.02 4.28
N ALA A 246 -12.53 3.63 5.45
CA ALA A 246 -12.34 2.96 6.72
C ALA A 246 -13.58 3.23 7.61
N PRO A 247 -14.38 2.21 7.94
CA PRO A 247 -15.62 2.40 8.70
C PRO A 247 -15.39 2.71 10.19
N GLN A 248 -14.22 2.36 10.73
CA GLN A 248 -13.85 2.61 12.11
C GLN A 248 -12.36 2.94 12.20
N VAL A 249 -12.07 4.16 12.64
CA VAL A 249 -10.74 4.73 12.82
C VAL A 249 -10.71 5.40 14.19
N ARG A 250 -9.62 5.19 14.92
CA ARG A 250 -9.33 5.92 16.15
C ARG A 250 -8.15 6.84 15.90
N LEU A 251 -8.23 8.02 16.49
CA LEU A 251 -7.19 9.04 16.42
C LEU A 251 -6.42 9.00 17.74
N ASP A 252 -5.10 8.95 17.64
CA ASP A 252 -4.22 9.17 18.78
C ASP A 252 -4.19 10.66 19.17
N PRO A 253 -3.88 10.97 20.45
CA PRO A 253 -3.78 12.35 20.91
C PRO A 253 -2.80 13.17 20.06
N GLN A 254 -3.23 14.40 19.75
CA GLN A 254 -2.55 15.26 18.80
C GLN A 254 -1.17 15.73 19.29
N THR A 255 -0.27 15.97 18.36
CA THR A 255 0.94 16.77 18.60
C THR A 255 0.84 18.10 17.86
N LEU A 256 1.00 19.19 18.61
CA LEU A 256 0.89 20.57 18.13
C LEU A 256 2.30 21.13 17.84
N ASP A 257 2.52 21.66 16.63
CA ASP A 257 3.71 22.50 16.36
C ASP A 257 3.32 23.98 16.50
N ASN A 258 3.80 24.61 17.58
CA ASN A 258 3.49 25.99 17.99
C ASN A 258 4.61 26.99 17.65
N LYS A 259 5.49 26.69 16.70
CA LYS A 259 6.56 27.62 16.32
C LYS A 259 6.00 28.92 15.74
N LEU A 260 6.50 30.05 16.25
CA LEU A 260 6.05 31.41 15.92
C LEU A 260 6.15 31.75 14.42
N GLU A 261 7.04 31.06 13.68
CA GLU A 261 7.31 31.30 12.26
C GLU A 261 6.46 30.46 11.30
N GLN A 262 5.57 29.58 11.81
CA GLN A 262 4.76 28.69 11.00
C GLN A 262 3.28 28.72 11.39
N THR A 263 2.40 28.41 10.43
CA THR A 263 0.97 28.24 10.73
C THR A 263 0.80 27.05 11.68
N LEU A 264 0.13 27.30 12.82
CA LEU A 264 -0.24 26.29 13.81
C LEU A 264 -0.80 25.03 13.13
N SER A 265 -0.08 23.92 13.28
CA SER A 265 -0.39 22.65 12.61
C SER A 265 -0.53 21.55 13.66
N ALA A 266 -1.58 20.75 13.54
CA ALA A 266 -1.85 19.61 14.41
C ALA A 266 -1.61 18.32 13.63
N THR A 267 -0.81 17.44 14.21
CA THR A 267 -0.52 16.11 13.67
C THR A 267 -1.32 15.08 14.46
N TYR A 268 -2.16 14.33 13.75
CA TYR A 268 -2.94 13.22 14.29
C TYR A 268 -2.45 11.92 13.67
N ASN A 269 -2.08 10.95 14.50
CA ASN A 269 -1.89 9.58 14.05
C ASN A 269 -3.23 8.84 14.17
N PHE A 270 -3.46 7.88 13.27
CA PHE A 270 -4.66 7.07 13.31
C PHE A 270 -4.35 5.61 13.01
N HIS A 271 -5.18 4.74 13.59
CA HIS A 271 -5.25 3.32 13.24
C HIS A 271 -6.69 2.93 12.91
N ALA A 272 -6.84 2.11 11.88
CA ALA A 272 -8.15 1.55 11.53
C ALA A 272 -8.40 0.25 12.32
N GLU A 273 -9.64 0.02 12.72
CA GLU A 273 -10.07 -1.18 13.42
C GLU A 273 -11.14 -1.92 12.61
N LEU A 274 -11.26 -3.23 12.82
CA LEU A 274 -12.33 -4.01 12.21
C LEU A 274 -13.68 -3.56 12.78
N ASN A 275 -14.55 -3.05 11.91
CA ASN A 275 -15.93 -2.78 12.27
C ASN A 275 -16.77 -4.05 12.08
N THR A 276 -17.31 -4.60 13.18
CA THR A 276 -18.11 -5.84 13.17
C THR A 276 -19.45 -5.70 12.46
N THR A 277 -19.95 -4.47 12.25
CA THR A 277 -21.20 -4.19 11.54
C THR A 277 -20.97 -4.08 10.03
N ALA A 278 -19.92 -3.38 9.61
CA ALA A 278 -19.57 -3.24 8.20
C ALA A 278 -18.85 -4.49 7.65
N GLY A 279 -18.19 -5.27 8.50
CA GLY A 279 -17.51 -6.52 8.14
C GLY A 279 -16.11 -6.32 7.53
N TYR A 280 -15.59 -5.09 7.48
CA TYR A 280 -14.25 -4.79 6.95
C TYR A 280 -13.56 -3.67 7.72
N MET A 281 -12.23 -3.64 7.65
CA MET A 281 -11.38 -2.62 8.28
C MET A 281 -11.02 -1.49 7.31
N LEU A 282 -10.76 -1.83 6.05
CA LEU A 282 -10.48 -0.88 4.98
C LEU A 282 -11.01 -1.48 3.67
N GLN A 283 -11.63 -0.63 2.85
CA GLN A 283 -12.01 -0.96 1.49
C GLN A 283 -11.42 0.09 0.56
N ALA A 284 -10.83 -0.33 -0.55
CA ALA A 284 -10.39 0.56 -1.60
C ALA A 284 -11.26 0.37 -2.85
N VAL A 285 -11.67 1.45 -3.50
CA VAL A 285 -12.38 1.43 -4.77
C VAL A 285 -11.58 2.24 -5.78
N LEU A 286 -11.23 1.61 -6.90
CA LEU A 286 -10.48 2.23 -8.00
C LEU A 286 -11.35 2.24 -9.25
N THR A 287 -11.68 3.44 -9.72
CA THR A 287 -12.45 3.64 -10.95
C THR A 287 -11.52 3.91 -12.12
N ASN A 288 -11.50 3.02 -13.12
CA ASN A 288 -10.70 3.17 -14.33
C ASN A 288 -11.27 2.34 -15.51
N LEU A 289 -10.54 2.26 -16.63
CA LEU A 289 -10.93 1.46 -17.80
C LEU A 289 -10.53 -0.03 -17.70
N GLN A 290 -9.84 -0.42 -16.63
CA GLN A 290 -9.31 -1.77 -16.45
C GLN A 290 -10.36 -2.67 -15.79
N ASN A 291 -10.70 -3.77 -16.45
CA ASN A 291 -11.63 -4.77 -15.92
C ASN A 291 -10.89 -5.79 -15.05
N GLY A 292 -10.75 -5.48 -13.76
CA GLY A 292 -10.14 -6.38 -12.79
C GLY A 292 -8.62 -6.45 -12.86
N TYR A 293 -8.05 -7.03 -11.80
CA TYR A 293 -6.62 -7.20 -11.62
C TYR A 293 -6.36 -8.65 -11.25
N ALA A 294 -5.75 -9.39 -12.17
CA ALA A 294 -5.42 -10.80 -11.93
C ALA A 294 -4.13 -10.92 -11.12
N HIS A 295 -4.14 -11.85 -10.16
CA HIS A 295 -2.96 -12.43 -9.54
C HIS A 295 -2.58 -13.68 -10.32
N ALA A 296 -1.35 -13.73 -10.83
CA ALA A 296 -0.77 -14.90 -11.47
C ALA A 296 0.48 -15.32 -10.69
#